data_AF-A0A2V8V7G4-F1
#
_entry.id   AF-A0A2V8V7G4-F1
#
_cell.length_a   1.000
_cell.length_b   1.000
_cell.length_c   1.000
_cell.angle_alpha   90.00
_cell.angle_beta   90.00
_cell.angle_gamma   90.00
#
_symmetry.space_group_name_H-M   'P 1'
#
loop_
_entity.id
_entity.type
_entity.pdbx_description
1 polymer ?
#
loop_
_entity_poly.entity_id
_entity_poly.type
_entity_poly.pdbx_seq_one_letter_code
_entity_poly.pdbx_strand_id
1 'polypeptide(L)' 'MFFLQSHPEIGRPGRVVGTRELVVPQTPYVIPYRVRRERLELIAVFHGRQKWPLKL' A
#
# COMPACT_ATOMS: atom_id res chain seq x y z
N MET A 1 -2.38 1.81 14.54
CA MET A 1 -1.46 1.57 13.41
C MET A 1 -0.59 0.34 13.67
N PHE A 2 -1.19 -0.84 13.85
CA PHE A 2 -0.50 -2.15 13.99
C PHE A 2 -1.15 -3.26 13.14
N PHE A 3 -2.30 -2.96 12.51
CA PHE A 3 -3.15 -3.94 11.86
C PHE A 3 -2.46 -4.64 10.67
N LEU A 4 -1.67 -3.90 9.88
CA LEU A 4 -0.88 -4.46 8.78
C LEU A 4 0.31 -5.31 9.22
N GLN A 5 0.80 -5.15 10.45
CA GLN A 5 1.87 -5.99 10.98
C GLN A 5 1.34 -7.37 11.36
N SER A 6 0.11 -7.43 11.87
CA SER A 6 -0.57 -8.69 12.22
C SER A 6 -1.27 -9.35 11.02
N HIS A 7 -1.77 -8.56 10.07
CA HIS A 7 -2.51 -9.05 8.90
C HIS A 7 -2.04 -8.32 7.62
N PRO A 8 -0.80 -8.53 7.17
CA PRO A 8 -0.27 -7.89 5.97
C PRO A 8 -1.00 -8.26 4.67
N GLU A 9 -1.79 -9.32 4.67
CA GLU A 9 -2.52 -9.83 3.51
C GLU A 9 -3.86 -9.15 3.23
N ILE A 10 -4.32 -8.25 4.11
CA ILE A 10 -5.60 -7.53 3.95
C ILE A 10 -5.61 -6.59 2.74
N GLY A 11 -4.43 -6.08 2.36
CA GLY A 11 -4.29 -5.17 1.24
C GLY A 11 -4.52 -5.92 -0.05
N ARG A 12 -5.19 -5.26 -1.00
CA ARG A 12 -5.45 -5.84 -2.31
C ARG A 12 -4.13 -6.06 -3.05
N PRO A 13 -3.98 -7.11 -3.88
CA PRO A 13 -2.81 -7.25 -4.75
C PRO A 13 -2.56 -5.95 -5.53
N GLY A 14 -1.33 -5.44 -5.45
CA GLY A 14 -0.93 -4.24 -6.17
C GLY A 14 -0.62 -4.53 -7.63
N ARG A 15 -0.47 -3.47 -8.43
CA ARG A 15 -0.10 -3.58 -9.86
C ARG A 15 1.29 -4.20 -10.09
N VAL A 16 2.19 -4.05 -9.13
CA VAL A 16 3.56 -4.58 -9.18
C VAL A 16 3.59 -5.87 -8.38
N VAL A 17 4.18 -6.92 -8.95
CA VAL A 17 4.31 -8.23 -8.29
C VAL A 17 4.98 -8.08 -6.92
N GLY A 18 4.36 -8.66 -5.90
CA GLY A 18 4.86 -8.61 -4.53
C GLY A 18 4.52 -7.32 -3.77
N THR A 19 3.74 -6.41 -4.35
CA THR A 19 3.15 -5.26 -3.64
C THR A 19 1.66 -5.49 -3.35
N ARG A 20 1.17 -4.77 -2.35
CA ARG A 20 -0.24 -4.71 -1.95
C ARG A 20 -0.64 -3.26 -1.78
N GLU A 21 -1.91 -2.97 -1.99
CA GLU A 21 -2.48 -1.64 -1.85
C GLU A 21 -3.43 -1.61 -0.66
N LEU A 22 -3.13 -0.75 0.32
CA LEU A 22 -4.05 -0.40 1.40
C LEU A 22 -4.89 0.80 0.98
N VAL A 23 -6.19 0.61 0.85
CA VAL A 23 -7.15 1.72 0.73
C VAL A 23 -7.49 2.19 2.13
N VAL A 24 -7.19 3.44 2.46
CA VAL A 24 -7.42 3.98 3.80
C VAL A 24 -8.89 4.39 3.93
N PRO A 25 -9.69 3.73 4.78
CA PRO A 25 -11.12 4.02 4.89
C PRO A 25 -11.40 5.49 5.18
N GLN A 26 -12.49 6.01 4.59
CA GLN A 26 -12.94 7.40 4.76
C GLN A 26 -11.94 8.48 4.33
N THR A 27 -10.87 8.11 3.63
CA THR A 27 -9.93 9.06 3.05
C THR A 27 -9.73 8.76 1.58
N PRO A 28 -9.28 9.75 0.78
CA PRO A 28 -8.92 9.50 -0.60
C PRO A 28 -7.55 8.80 -0.73
N TYR A 29 -6.91 8.30 0.32
CA TYR A 29 -5.54 7.78 0.23
C TYR A 29 -5.46 6.29 -0.08
N VAL A 30 -4.50 5.94 -0.94
CA VAL A 30 -4.07 4.58 -1.25
C VAL A 30 -2.58 4.47 -0.98
N ILE A 31 -2.18 3.45 -0.22
CA ILE A 31 -0.81 3.23 0.22
C ILE A 31 -0.34 1.87 -0.33
N PRO A 32 0.49 1.85 -1.38
CA PRO A 32 1.17 0.64 -1.79
C PRO A 32 2.25 0.29 -0.76
N TYR A 33 2.31 -0.98 -0.40
CA TYR A 33 3.27 -1.53 0.53
C TYR A 33 3.71 -2.92 0.08
N ARG A 34 4.76 -3.45 0.71
CA ARG A 34 5.17 -4.86 0.58
C ARG A 34 5.69 -5.37 1.92
N VAL A 35 5.69 -6.69 2.09
CA VAL A 35 6.35 -7.34 3.23
C VAL A 35 7.64 -7.96 2.75
N ARG A 36 8.76 -7.61 3.40
CA ARG A 36 10.08 -8.20 3.13
C ARG A 36 10.80 -8.43 4.44
N ARG A 37 11.37 -9.63 4.63
CA ARG A 37 12.12 -9.99 5.85
C ARG A 37 11.36 -9.60 7.13
N GLU A 38 10.07 -9.91 7.17
CA GLU A 38 9.14 -9.59 8.28
C GLU A 38 8.94 -8.09 8.56
N ARG A 39 9.36 -7.22 7.63
CA ARG A 39 9.16 -5.78 7.71
C ARG A 39 8.13 -5.32 6.70
N LEU A 40 7.27 -4.41 7.15
CA LEU A 40 6.34 -3.69 6.30
C LEU A 40 7.07 -2.50 5.67
N GLU A 41 7.21 -2.50 4.36
CA GLU A 41 7.79 -1.40 3.60
C GLU A 41 6.67 -0.63 2.91
N LEU A 42 6.46 0.63 3.31
CA LEU A 42 5.58 1.56 2.60
C LEU A 42 6.33 2.16 1.43
N ILE A 43 5.76 2.07 0.22
CA ILE A 43 6.44 2.49 -1.00
C ILE A 43 6.13 3.96 -1.28
N ALA A 44 4.86 4.36 -1.14
CA ALA A 44 4.38 5.70 -1.38
C ALA A 44 3.03 5.96 -0.68
N VAL A 45 2.57 7.20 -0.70
CA VAL A 45 1.20 7.57 -0.32
C VAL A 45 0.60 8.33 -1.49
N PHE A 46 -0.48 7.79 -2.06
CA PHE A 46 -1.18 8.40 -3.20
C PHE A 46 -2.52 8.94 -2.77
N HIS A 47 -2.83 10.16 -3.20
CA HIS A 47 -4.19 10.66 -3.17
C HIS A 47 -4.96 10.08 -4.38
N GLY A 48 -6.18 9.60 -4.21
CA GLY A 48 -6.93 8.85 -5.23
C GLY A 48 -7.37 9.69 -6.43
N ARG A 49 -7.25 11.01 -6.33
CA ARG A 49 -7.43 11.97 -7.43
C ARG A 49 -6.10 12.36 -8.12
N GLN A 50 -4.97 11.94 -7.57
CA GLN A 50 -3.66 12.24 -8.14
C GLN A 50 -3.40 11.30 -9.32
N LYS A 51 -2.85 11.83 -10.42
CA LYS A 51 -2.36 10.99 -11.50
C LYS A 51 -1.18 10.17 -10.99
N TRP A 52 -1.16 8.88 -11.33
CA TRP A 52 -0.01 8.04 -11.04
C TRP A 52 1.26 8.68 -11.62
N PRO A 53 2.34 8.78 -10.82
CA PRO A 53 3.60 9.26 -11.37
C PRO A 53 4.11 8.24 -12.38
N LEU A 54 4.66 8.73 -13.50
CA LEU A 54 5.18 7.89 -14.58
C LEU A 54 6.42 7.09 -14.16
N LYS A 55 7.05 7.46 -13.03
CA LYS A 55 8.19 6.76 -12.40
C LYS A 55 8.05 6.82 -10.88
N LEU A 56 8.39 5.70 -10.23
CA LEU A 56 8.58 5.57 -8.78
C LEU A 56 10.04 5.32 -8.47
#